data_AF-A0A258IKW1-F1
#
_entry.id   AF-A0A258IKW1-F1
#
_cell.length_a   1.000
_cell.length_b   1.000
_cell.length_c   1.000
_cell.angle_alpha   90.00
_cell.angle_beta   90.00
_cell.angle_gamma   90.00
#
_symmetry.space_group_name_H-M   'P 1'
#
loop_
_entity.id
_entity.type
_entity.pdbx_description
1 polymer ?
#
loop_
_entity_poly.entity_id
_entity_poly.type
_entity_poly.pdbx_seq_one_letter_code
_entity_poly.pdbx_strand_id
1 'polypeptide(L)'
;MRAILGTCALLVATSGLAEAGTWKIGERLSYFCRNPGNSRDNIQYCHNCVRAIGPSQTYVTWTFPVYCDGRATGQQVRGELRCSVAGSEPDQKRAITQNALSKLPSSSKACPR
;
A
#
# COMPACT_ATOMS: atom_id res chain seq x y z
N MET A 1 -10.15 62.59 -19.44
CA MET A 1 -9.46 61.29 -19.65
C MET A 1 -9.90 60.35 -18.56
N ARG A 2 -10.49 59.20 -18.91
CA ARG A 2 -10.92 58.16 -17.96
C ARG A 2 -9.72 57.31 -17.59
N ALA A 3 -9.41 57.17 -16.30
CA ALA A 3 -8.51 56.14 -15.81
C ALA A 3 -9.29 55.26 -14.83
N ILE A 4 -9.69 54.09 -15.33
CA ILE A 4 -10.25 52.99 -14.54
C ILE A 4 -9.04 52.25 -13.99
N LEU A 5 -8.69 52.47 -12.74
CA LEU A 5 -7.74 51.61 -12.02
C LEU A 5 -8.54 50.47 -11.40
N GLY A 6 -8.54 49.35 -12.11
CA GLY A 6 -9.21 48.12 -11.72
C GLY A 6 -8.61 47.59 -10.42
N THR A 7 -9.46 47.46 -9.41
CA THR A 7 -9.18 46.76 -8.16
C THR A 7 -8.77 45.33 -8.47
N CYS A 8 -7.53 44.96 -8.16
CA CYS A 8 -7.08 43.57 -8.18
C CYS A 8 -8.04 42.75 -7.29
N ALA A 9 -8.85 41.91 -7.94
CA ALA A 9 -9.56 40.85 -7.26
C ALA A 9 -8.52 39.95 -6.60
N LEU A 10 -8.37 40.07 -5.29
CA LEU A 10 -7.72 39.04 -4.49
C LEU A 10 -8.51 37.76 -4.72
N LEU A 11 -7.98 36.86 -5.57
CA LEU A 11 -8.34 35.46 -5.50
C LEU A 11 -7.94 35.02 -4.10
N VAL A 12 -8.93 34.96 -3.20
CA VAL A 12 -8.85 34.12 -2.03
C VAL A 12 -8.77 32.71 -2.57
N ALA A 13 -7.54 32.24 -2.79
CA ALA A 13 -7.26 30.84 -2.89
C ALA A 13 -7.70 30.27 -1.54
N THR A 14 -8.93 29.76 -1.48
CA THR A 14 -9.34 28.85 -0.43
C THR A 14 -8.40 27.66 -0.57
N SER A 15 -7.32 27.70 0.18
CA SER A 15 -6.57 26.52 0.58
C SER A 15 -7.58 25.66 1.32
N GLY A 16 -8.36 24.89 0.57
CA GLY A 16 -9.10 23.77 1.11
C GLY A 16 -8.06 22.96 1.84
N LEU A 17 -8.16 22.96 3.17
CA LEU A 17 -7.43 22.05 4.01
C LEU A 17 -7.63 20.69 3.35
N ALA A 18 -6.58 20.14 2.75
CA ALA A 18 -6.57 18.76 2.33
C ALA A 18 -6.86 17.98 3.60
N GLU A 19 -8.13 17.61 3.80
CA GLU A 19 -8.53 16.78 4.91
C GLU A 19 -7.63 15.54 4.83
N ALA A 20 -6.83 15.36 5.89
CA ALA A 20 -5.90 14.26 6.01
C ALA A 20 -6.71 12.97 5.81
N GLY A 21 -6.45 12.27 4.70
CA GLY A 21 -7.19 11.08 4.34
C GLY A 21 -6.80 9.91 5.24
N THR A 22 -7.77 9.15 5.72
CA THR A 22 -7.50 7.92 6.47
C THR A 22 -7.19 6.79 5.49
N TRP A 23 -5.91 6.55 5.26
CA TRP A 23 -5.42 5.47 4.41
C TRP A 23 -5.42 4.14 5.15
N LYS A 24 -5.94 3.10 4.51
CA LYS A 24 -5.94 1.73 5.03
C LYS A 24 -5.76 0.72 3.91
N ILE A 25 -5.30 -0.47 4.25
CA ILE A 25 -5.37 -1.64 3.37
C ILE A 25 -6.67 -2.41 3.61
N GLY A 26 -7.21 -3.03 2.56
CA GLY A 26 -8.34 -3.96 2.68
C GLY A 26 -7.88 -5.41 2.88
N GLU A 27 -8.80 -6.34 2.61
CA GLU A 27 -8.48 -7.77 2.62
C GLU A 27 -7.49 -8.12 1.50
N ARG A 28 -6.62 -9.10 1.79
CA ARG A 28 -5.58 -9.56 0.87
C ARG A 28 -6.18 -10.13 -0.41
N LEU A 29 -5.65 -9.70 -1.57
CA LEU A 29 -6.10 -10.15 -2.89
C LEU A 29 -5.36 -11.37 -3.42
N SER A 30 -4.06 -11.50 -3.15
CA SER A 30 -3.22 -12.54 -3.76
C SER A 30 -2.00 -12.92 -2.93
N TYR A 31 -1.42 -14.08 -3.25
CA TYR A 31 -0.22 -14.66 -2.66
C TYR A 31 0.78 -14.97 -3.75
N PHE A 32 2.04 -14.58 -3.55
CA PHE A 32 3.13 -14.95 -4.43
C PHE A 32 4.36 -15.30 -3.60
N CYS A 33 5.01 -16.42 -3.93
CA CYS A 33 6.39 -16.65 -3.47
C CYS A 33 7.35 -16.25 -4.59
N ARG A 34 8.50 -15.68 -4.21
CA ARG A 34 9.52 -15.26 -5.17
C ARG A 34 10.84 -15.97 -4.88
N ASN A 35 11.33 -16.66 -5.90
CA ASN A 35 12.69 -17.16 -5.99
C ASN A 35 13.59 -16.12 -6.70
N PRO A 36 14.82 -15.86 -6.23
CA PRO A 36 15.81 -15.14 -7.03
C PRO A 36 16.10 -15.99 -8.27
N GLY A 37 15.76 -15.47 -9.46
CA GLY A 37 16.00 -16.12 -10.74
C GLY A 37 14.77 -16.77 -11.41
N ASN A 38 13.65 -16.99 -10.70
CA ASN A 38 12.40 -17.48 -11.31
C ASN A 38 11.20 -16.68 -10.78
N SER A 39 10.57 -15.93 -11.67
CA SER A 39 9.68 -14.81 -11.30
C SER A 39 8.21 -15.20 -11.10
N ARG A 40 7.82 -16.46 -11.24
CA ARG A 40 6.40 -16.82 -11.24
C ARG A 40 6.15 -18.25 -10.77
N ASP A 41 5.99 -18.41 -9.46
CA ASP A 41 5.26 -19.56 -8.95
C ASP A 41 4.06 -19.05 -8.14
N ASN A 42 2.89 -19.06 -8.76
CA ASN A 42 1.61 -18.95 -8.05
C ASN A 42 1.33 -20.31 -7.43
N ILE A 43 2.02 -20.63 -6.33
CA ILE A 43 1.76 -21.85 -5.59
C ILE A 43 0.62 -21.53 -4.63
N GLN A 44 -0.46 -22.29 -4.74
CA GLN A 44 -1.66 -22.28 -3.90
C GLN A 44 -1.34 -22.34 -2.37
N TYR A 45 -0.08 -22.54 -1.99
CA TYR A 45 0.45 -22.68 -0.64
C TYR A 45 1.42 -21.56 -0.19
N CYS A 46 1.52 -20.45 -0.93
CA CYS A 46 2.35 -19.27 -0.58
C CYS A 46 1.79 -18.38 0.54
N HIS A 47 1.16 -18.96 1.55
CA HIS A 47 0.53 -18.23 2.67
C HIS A 47 1.48 -18.00 3.84
N ASN A 48 2.64 -18.65 3.89
CA ASN A 48 3.72 -18.39 4.85
C ASN A 48 5.03 -19.00 4.32
N CYS A 49 6.15 -18.67 4.95
CA CYS A 49 7.47 -19.20 4.60
C CYS A 49 7.71 -20.65 5.03
N VAL A 50 6.87 -21.22 5.92
CA VAL A 50 7.01 -22.60 6.42
C VAL A 50 6.41 -23.64 5.45
N ARG A 51 5.31 -23.27 4.77
CA ARG A 51 4.57 -24.10 3.81
C ARG A 51 4.87 -23.75 2.34
N ALA A 52 5.68 -22.71 2.10
CA ALA A 52 6.35 -22.48 0.83
C ALA A 52 7.54 -23.46 0.70
N ILE A 53 7.24 -24.77 0.62
CA ILE A 53 8.22 -25.85 0.70
C ILE A 53 9.04 -25.90 -0.58
N GLY A 54 10.18 -25.23 -0.56
CA GLY A 54 11.27 -25.38 -1.52
C GLY A 54 12.46 -24.51 -1.09
N PRO A 55 13.70 -25.03 -1.06
CA PRO A 55 14.89 -24.33 -0.53
C PRO A 55 15.29 -23.06 -1.31
N SER A 56 14.60 -22.74 -2.39
CA SER A 56 14.82 -21.55 -3.22
C SER A 56 13.98 -20.34 -2.82
N GLN A 57 12.91 -20.50 -2.02
CA GLN A 57 11.94 -19.43 -1.74
C GLN A 57 12.52 -18.38 -0.80
N THR A 58 12.84 -17.22 -1.37
CA THR A 58 13.51 -16.14 -0.64
C THR A 58 12.50 -15.14 -0.07
N TYR A 59 11.33 -14.99 -0.69
CA TYR A 59 10.30 -14.05 -0.24
C TYR A 59 8.89 -14.60 -0.37
N VAL A 60 8.02 -14.19 0.56
CA VAL A 60 6.57 -14.24 0.42
C VAL A 60 6.05 -12.82 0.22
N THR A 61 5.10 -12.67 -0.68
CA THR A 61 4.53 -11.40 -1.09
C THR A 61 3.02 -11.48 -1.08
N TRP A 62 2.37 -10.50 -0.45
CA TRP A 62 0.93 -10.32 -0.51
C TRP A 62 0.58 -8.95 -1.07
N THR A 63 -0.48 -8.91 -1.86
CA THR A 63 -1.01 -7.67 -2.41
C THR A 63 -2.32 -7.32 -1.73
N PHE A 64 -2.48 -6.05 -1.36
CA PHE A 64 -3.65 -5.52 -0.69
C PHE A 64 -4.24 -4.35 -1.49
N PRO A 65 -5.57 -4.24 -1.58
CA PRO A 65 -6.22 -3.06 -2.12
C PRO A 65 -6.09 -1.91 -1.11
N VAL A 66 -5.92 -0.70 -1.60
CA VAL A 66 -5.82 0.51 -0.77
C VAL A 66 -7.16 1.24 -0.74
N TYR A 67 -7.57 1.62 0.46
CA TYR A 67 -8.74 2.43 0.72
C TYR A 67 -8.33 3.76 1.35
N CYS A 68 -9.10 4.80 1.05
CA CYS A 68 -8.97 6.11 1.68
C CYS A 68 -10.36 6.58 2.10
N ASP A 69 -10.54 6.91 3.38
CA ASP A 69 -11.84 7.29 3.98
C ASP A 69 -12.97 6.32 3.62
N GLY A 70 -12.65 5.02 3.62
CA GLY A 70 -13.59 3.94 3.32
C GLY A 70 -13.85 3.68 1.83
N ARG A 71 -13.30 4.47 0.91
CA ARG A 71 -13.45 4.30 -0.54
C ARG A 71 -12.27 3.56 -1.15
N ALA A 72 -12.55 2.67 -2.11
CA ALA A 72 -11.51 1.98 -2.86
C ALA A 72 -10.79 2.99 -3.79
N THR A 73 -9.46 2.98 -3.80
CA THR A 73 -8.66 3.96 -4.55
C THR A 73 -8.18 3.44 -5.91
N GLY A 74 -8.45 2.18 -6.24
CA GLY A 74 -7.85 1.48 -7.39
C GLY A 74 -6.35 1.17 -7.21
N GLN A 75 -5.71 1.70 -6.18
CA GLN A 75 -4.31 1.43 -5.86
C GLN A 75 -4.17 0.12 -5.09
N GLN A 76 -2.98 -0.48 -5.21
CA GLN A 76 -2.59 -1.68 -4.47
C GLN A 76 -1.23 -1.46 -3.85
N VAL A 77 -1.04 -1.99 -2.64
CA VAL A 77 0.27 -2.05 -1.98
C VAL A 77 0.69 -3.49 -1.78
N ARG A 78 1.99 -3.72 -1.88
CA ARG A 78 2.61 -5.03 -1.77
C ARG A 78 3.33 -5.14 -0.43
N GLY A 79 2.87 -6.03 0.45
CA GLY A 79 3.66 -6.47 1.60
C GLY A 79 4.64 -7.56 1.17
N GLU A 80 5.88 -7.50 1.65
CA GLU A 80 6.90 -8.49 1.36
C GLU A 80 7.65 -8.90 2.62
N LEU A 81 7.94 -10.19 2.75
CA LEU A 81 8.71 -10.77 3.85
C LEU A 81 9.78 -11.71 3.28
N ARG A 82 11.01 -11.55 3.76
CA ARG A 82 12.09 -12.51 3.52
C ARG A 82 11.85 -13.77 4.34
N CYS A 83 11.92 -14.94 3.71
CA CYS A 83 11.71 -16.22 4.39
C CYS A 83 12.85 -16.67 5.30
N SER A 84 13.98 -15.96 5.28
CA SER A 84 15.05 -16.14 6.27
C SER A 84 14.69 -15.60 7.67
N VAL A 85 13.59 -14.85 7.81
CA VAL A 85 13.13 -14.33 9.10
C VAL A 85 12.28 -15.42 9.78
N ALA A 86 12.89 -16.13 10.74
CA ALA A 86 12.20 -17.18 11.51
C ALA A 86 11.04 -16.62 12.34
N GLY A 87 9.93 -17.36 12.43
CA GLY A 87 8.75 -17.00 13.22
C GLY A 87 7.53 -17.86 12.93
N SER A 88 6.51 -17.79 13.80
CA SER A 88 5.24 -18.49 13.59
C SER A 88 4.46 -17.93 12.39
N GLU A 89 3.50 -18.68 11.84
CA GLU A 89 2.64 -18.16 10.77
C GLU A 89 1.97 -16.82 11.15
N PRO A 90 1.36 -16.64 12.33
CA PRO A 90 0.83 -15.35 12.77
C PRO A 90 1.85 -14.20 12.75
N ASP A 91 3.09 -14.45 13.18
CA ASP A 91 4.14 -13.43 13.19
C ASP A 91 4.51 -13.00 11.78
N GLN A 92 4.64 -13.96 10.88
CA GLN A 92 4.90 -13.70 9.47
C GLN A 92 3.76 -12.91 8.82
N LYS A 93 2.49 -13.26 9.14
CA LYS A 93 1.33 -12.49 8.65
C LYS A 93 1.40 -11.05 9.11
N ARG A 94 1.66 -10.84 10.40
CA ARG A 94 1.79 -9.51 11.00
C ARG A 94 2.91 -8.72 10.32
N ALA A 95 4.08 -9.32 10.11
CA ALA A 95 5.22 -8.66 9.48
C ALA A 95 4.93 -8.24 8.02
N ILE A 96 4.32 -9.11 7.21
CA ILE A 96 3.96 -8.80 5.81
C ILE A 96 2.93 -7.66 5.77
N THR A 97 1.92 -7.71 6.63
CA THR A 97 0.88 -6.68 6.73
C THR A 97 1.47 -5.34 7.15
N GLN A 98 2.34 -5.31 8.17
CA GLN A 98 3.03 -4.08 8.60
C GLN A 98 3.93 -3.50 7.51
N ASN A 99 4.63 -4.35 6.75
CA ASN A 99 5.39 -3.92 5.58
C ASN A 99 4.51 -3.33 4.46
N ALA A 100 3.27 -3.80 4.30
CA ALA A 100 2.31 -3.21 3.37
C ALA A 100 1.79 -1.86 3.88
N LEU A 101 1.45 -1.79 5.18
CA LEU A 101 0.99 -0.56 5.83
C LEU A 101 2.02 0.56 5.75
N SER A 102 3.31 0.25 5.91
CA SER A 102 4.39 1.25 5.78
C SER A 102 4.56 1.81 4.36
N LYS A 103 3.88 1.23 3.36
CA LYS A 103 3.87 1.69 1.96
C LYS A 103 2.59 2.45 1.61
N LEU A 104 1.66 2.58 2.55
CA LEU A 104 0.52 3.47 2.36
C LEU A 104 1.01 4.91 2.25
N PRO A 105 0.25 5.78 1.56
CA PRO A 105 0.55 7.20 1.59
C PRO A 105 0.55 7.74 3.03
N SER A 106 1.30 8.82 3.25
CA SER A 106 1.32 9.49 4.54
C SER A 106 -0.09 9.92 4.95
N SER A 107 -0.36 9.95 6.25
CA SER A 107 -1.63 10.44 6.80
C SER A 107 -1.94 11.88 6.36
N SER A 108 -0.93 12.68 6.04
CA SER A 108 -1.08 14.04 5.50
C SER A 108 -1.53 14.10 4.03
N LYS A 109 -1.56 12.98 3.30
CA LYS A 109 -1.99 12.98 1.90
C LYS A 109 -3.52 12.92 1.81
N ALA A 110 -4.11 13.85 1.06
CA ALA A 110 -5.54 13.83 0.75
C ALA A 110 -5.96 12.56 0.00
N CYS A 111 -7.19 12.10 0.23
CA CYS A 111 -7.77 11.04 -0.58
C CYS A 111 -7.95 11.49 -2.03
N PRO A 112 -7.75 10.59 -3.01
CA PRO A 112 -8.16 10.84 -4.38
C PRO A 112 -9.68 11.02 -4.42
N ARG A 113 -10.14 12.00 -5.21
CA ARG A 113 -11.56 12.31 -5.39
C ARG A 113 -12.24 11.29 -6.30
#